data_AF-A0A3A4QWW2-F1
#
_entry.id   AF-A0A3A4QWW2-F1
#
_cell.length_a   1.000
_cell.length_b   1.000
_cell.length_c   1.000
_cell.angle_alpha   90.00
_cell.angle_beta   90.00
_cell.angle_gamma   90.00
#
_symmetry.space_group_name_H-M   'P 1'
#
loop_
_entity.id
_entity.type
_entity.pdbx_description
1 polymer ?
#
loop_
_entity_poly.entity_id
_entity_poly.type
_entity_poly.pdbx_seq_one_letter_code
_entity_poly.pdbx_strand_id
1 'polypeptide(L)'
;MKYRKFGNMNWEISEIGFGAWAIGGGWGPQSDDESIKALHRALDLGVNFIDTAQGYGEGKSEEIIGKVLKERTEEIFVATKVPPKEFDWPAKIDYDARKA
;
A
#
# COMPACT_ATOMS: atom_id res chain seq x y z
N MET A 1 8.28 -1.55 17.19
CA MET A 1 6.98 -1.79 16.53
C MET A 1 6.18 -2.82 17.32
N LYS A 2 4.84 -2.73 17.35
CA LYS A 2 3.95 -3.82 17.79
C LYS A 2 3.38 -4.52 16.57
N TYR A 3 3.26 -5.84 16.62
CA TYR A 3 2.71 -6.66 15.54
C TYR A 3 1.42 -7.33 16.00
N ARG A 4 0.53 -7.56 15.03
CA ARG A 4 -0.77 -8.19 15.22
C ARG A 4 -1.00 -9.21 14.11
N LYS A 5 -1.64 -10.31 14.48
CA LYS A 5 -2.12 -11.32 13.53
C LYS A 5 -3.12 -10.71 12.54
N PHE A 6 -2.88 -10.88 11.24
CA PHE A 6 -3.74 -10.32 10.20
C PHE A 6 -4.93 -11.22 9.86
N GLY A 7 -6.08 -10.94 10.47
CA GLY A 7 -7.31 -11.73 10.28
C GLY A 7 -7.09 -13.21 10.64
N ASN A 8 -7.51 -14.11 9.75
CA ASN A 8 -7.30 -15.55 9.92
C ASN A 8 -5.97 -16.04 9.33
N MET A 9 -5.16 -15.13 8.76
CA MET A 9 -3.83 -15.46 8.25
C MET A 9 -2.85 -15.52 9.42
N ASN A 10 -1.83 -16.37 9.34
CA ASN A 10 -0.76 -16.43 10.34
C ASN A 10 0.35 -15.40 10.04
N TRP A 11 -0.01 -14.25 9.47
CA TRP A 11 0.92 -13.15 9.21
C TRP A 11 0.96 -12.20 10.39
N GLU A 12 2.16 -11.82 10.79
CA GLU A 12 2.39 -10.81 11.82
C GLU A 12 2.62 -9.45 11.16
N ILE A 13 1.60 -8.59 11.21
CA ILE A 13 1.60 -7.28 10.55
C ILE A 13 1.77 -6.17 11.59
N SER A 14 2.57 -5.16 11.27
CA SER A 14 2.77 -3.98 12.10
C SER A 14 1.43 -3.29 12.35
N GLU A 15 1.16 -2.94 13.62
CA GLU A 15 -0.07 -2.26 14.02
C GLU A 15 -0.28 -0.92 13.31
N ILE A 16 0.81 -0.31 12.84
CA ILE A 16 0.82 0.88 12.00
C ILE A 16 1.26 0.45 10.59
N GLY A 17 0.49 0.86 9.57
CA GLY A 17 0.83 0.67 8.16
C GLY A 17 1.23 1.98 7.47
N PHE A 18 1.90 1.88 6.33
CA PHE A 18 2.24 3.01 5.46
C PHE A 18 1.17 3.19 4.38
N GLY A 19 0.45 4.31 4.41
CA GLY A 19 -0.51 4.67 3.35
C GLY A 19 0.17 5.38 2.18
N ALA A 20 0.11 4.79 0.98
CA ALA A 20 0.93 5.21 -0.16
C ALA A 20 0.23 6.15 -1.16
N TRP A 21 -0.95 6.69 -0.86
CA TRP A 21 -1.63 7.57 -1.82
C TRP A 21 -0.79 8.80 -2.17
N ALA A 22 -0.25 9.51 -1.17
CA ALA A 22 0.53 10.71 -1.40
C ALA A 22 1.79 10.47 -2.27
N ILE A 23 2.46 9.32 -2.12
CA ILE A 23 3.65 9.01 -2.92
C ILE A 23 3.32 8.72 -4.39
N GLY A 24 2.10 8.25 -4.69
CA GLY A 24 1.57 8.21 -6.05
C GLY A 24 1.21 9.58 -6.61
N GLY A 25 1.09 10.60 -5.76
CA GLY A 25 0.60 11.94 -6.11
C GLY A 25 -0.86 12.17 -5.69
N GLY A 26 -1.42 13.31 -6.08
CA GLY A 26 -2.81 13.68 -5.78
C GLY A 26 -3.01 14.55 -4.53
N TRP A 27 -1.95 14.77 -3.74
CA TRP A 27 -1.97 15.66 -2.56
C TRP A 27 -1.04 16.87 -2.71
N GLY A 28 -0.82 17.33 -3.95
CA GLY A 28 0.11 18.40 -4.29
C GLY A 28 1.48 17.89 -4.75
N PRO A 29 2.47 18.79 -4.92
CA PRO A 29 3.81 18.43 -5.33
C PRO A 29 4.45 17.43 -4.35
N GLN A 30 4.93 16.30 -4.86
CA GLN A 30 5.64 15.28 -4.09
C GLN A 30 6.90 14.89 -4.86
N SER A 31 8.03 14.88 -4.14
CA SER A 31 9.30 14.42 -4.69
C SER A 31 9.37 12.90 -4.55
N ASP A 32 9.77 12.21 -5.63
CA ASP A 32 9.98 10.77 -5.62
C ASP A 32 11.10 10.40 -4.62
N ASP A 33 12.16 11.20 -4.54
CA ASP A 33 13.28 10.96 -3.62
C ASP A 33 12.84 11.04 -2.15
N GLU A 34 12.01 12.04 -1.81
CA GLU A 34 11.49 12.16 -0.45
C GLU A 34 10.46 11.07 -0.14
N SER A 35 9.68 10.65 -1.14
CA SER A 35 8.75 9.53 -1.03
C SER A 35 9.49 8.21 -0.74
N ILE A 36 10.58 7.95 -1.46
CA ILE A 36 11.45 6.79 -1.26
C ILE A 36 12.08 6.82 0.13
N LYS A 37 12.63 7.97 0.55
CA LYS A 37 13.19 8.14 1.90
C LYS A 37 12.14 7.90 2.99
N ALA A 38 10.94 8.42 2.82
CA ALA A 38 9.84 8.23 3.77
C ALA A 38 9.46 6.74 3.90
N LEU A 39 9.37 6.03 2.76
CA LEU A 39 9.07 4.61 2.75
C LEU A 39 10.17 3.78 3.42
N HIS A 40 11.44 4.01 3.06
CA HIS A 40 12.58 3.39 3.76
C HIS A 40 12.54 3.66 5.27
N ARG A 41 12.29 4.91 5.67
CA ARG A 41 12.23 5.28 7.07
C ARG A 41 11.12 4.54 7.83
N ALA A 42 9.96 4.35 7.20
CA ALA A 42 8.88 3.57 7.81
C ALA A 42 9.29 2.11 8.03
N LEU A 43 9.90 1.48 7.03
CA LEU A 43 10.42 0.12 7.11
C LEU A 43 11.51 -0.01 8.19
N ASP A 44 12.44 0.94 8.26
CA ASP A 44 13.51 0.97 9.28
C ASP A 44 12.96 1.12 10.70
N LEU A 45 11.78 1.71 10.86
CA LEU A 45 11.06 1.82 12.14
C LEU A 45 10.23 0.56 12.49
N GLY A 46 10.26 -0.45 11.62
CA GLY A 46 9.63 -1.75 11.77
C GLY A 46 8.24 -1.86 11.16
N VAL A 47 7.77 -0.88 10.38
CA VAL A 47 6.55 -1.05 9.58
C VAL A 47 6.79 -2.16 8.55
N ASN A 48 5.87 -3.10 8.42
CA ASN A 48 5.95 -4.15 7.39
C ASN A 48 4.66 -4.27 6.56
N PHE A 49 3.75 -3.30 6.66
CA PHE A 49 2.50 -3.28 5.89
C PHE A 49 2.32 -1.96 5.14
N ILE A 50 2.13 -2.07 3.83
CA ILE A 50 1.99 -0.94 2.91
C ILE A 50 0.63 -1.05 2.21
N ASP A 51 -0.15 0.02 2.25
CA ASP A 51 -1.41 0.15 1.51
C ASP A 51 -1.20 1.00 0.25
N THR A 52 -1.61 0.48 -0.91
CA THR A 52 -1.52 1.15 -2.21
C THR A 52 -2.75 0.84 -3.08
N ALA A 53 -2.78 1.37 -4.30
CA ALA A 53 -3.76 1.07 -5.34
C ALA A 53 -3.24 1.48 -6.72
N GLN A 54 -3.71 0.82 -7.78
CA GLN A 54 -3.44 1.23 -9.17
C GLN A 54 -3.92 2.67 -9.46
N GLY A 55 -5.00 3.10 -8.80
CA GLY A 55 -5.51 4.47 -8.93
C GLY A 55 -4.63 5.56 -8.30
N TYR A 56 -3.60 5.20 -7.53
CA TYR A 56 -2.70 6.16 -6.90
C TYR A 56 -1.61 6.58 -7.89
N GLY A 57 -1.91 7.64 -8.64
CA GLY A 57 -1.01 8.18 -9.67
C GLY A 57 -0.88 7.26 -10.88
N GLU A 58 -1.98 6.62 -11.30
CA GLU A 58 -2.00 5.69 -12.45
C GLU A 58 -0.93 4.58 -12.36
N GLY A 59 -0.69 4.07 -11.15
CA GLY A 59 0.31 3.03 -10.87
C GLY A 59 1.64 3.55 -10.33
N LYS A 60 1.90 4.87 -10.38
CA LYS A 60 3.14 5.47 -9.88
C LYS A 60 3.47 5.06 -8.43
N SER A 61 2.47 5.00 -7.56
CA SER A 61 2.65 4.56 -6.16
C SER A 61 3.25 3.14 -6.10
N GLU A 62 2.72 2.21 -6.88
CA GLU A 62 3.18 0.82 -6.94
C GLU A 62 4.58 0.71 -7.53
N GLU A 63 4.91 1.53 -8.53
CA GLU A 63 6.27 1.60 -9.09
C GLU A 63 7.32 2.06 -8.06
N ILE A 64 7.01 3.09 -7.26
CA ILE A 64 7.90 3.58 -6.20
C ILE A 64 8.10 2.50 -5.12
N ILE A 65 7.01 1.88 -4.67
CA ILE A 65 7.08 0.75 -3.71
C ILE A 65 7.95 -0.37 -4.28
N GLY A 66 7.73 -0.75 -5.55
CA GLY A 66 8.49 -1.81 -6.21
C GLY A 66 9.99 -1.52 -6.33
N LYS A 67 10.41 -0.24 -6.44
CA LYS A 67 11.83 0.14 -6.38
C LYS A 67 12.40 -0.12 -4.99
N VAL A 68 11.72 0.34 -3.93
CA VAL A 68 12.16 0.16 -2.54
C VAL A 68 12.21 -1.31 -2.14
N LEU A 69 11.23 -2.13 -2.54
CA LEU A 69 11.19 -3.55 -2.19
C LEU A 69 12.35 -4.35 -2.78
N LYS A 70 12.90 -3.95 -3.93
CA LYS A 70 14.10 -4.60 -4.51
C LYS A 70 15.35 -4.41 -3.67
N GLU A 71 15.36 -3.44 -2.77
CA GLU A 71 16.48 -3.10 -1.90
C GLU A 71 16.31 -3.66 -0.48
N ARG A 72 15.23 -4.41 -0.23
CA ARG A 72 14.86 -4.95 1.09
C ARG A 72 14.80 -6.47 1.04
N THR A 73 15.07 -7.09 2.18
CA THR A 73 15.13 -8.57 2.31
C THR A 73 14.19 -9.09 3.39
N GLU A 74 13.75 -8.22 4.30
CA GLU A 74 12.72 -8.51 5.27
C GLU A 74 11.35 -8.76 4.61
N GLU A 75 10.49 -9.50 5.29
CA GLU A 75 9.12 -9.77 4.82
C GLU A 75 8.26 -8.51 4.93
N ILE A 76 7.77 -8.03 3.80
CA ILE A 76 6.92 -6.84 3.69
C ILE A 76 5.63 -7.22 2.97
N PHE A 77 4.50 -6.87 3.58
CA PHE A 77 3.17 -7.12 3.07
C PHE A 77 2.64 -5.88 2.35
N VAL A 78 2.26 -6.04 1.08
CA VAL A 78 1.64 -4.96 0.29
C VAL A 78 0.18 -5.31 0.02
N ALA A 79 -0.73 -4.46 0.49
CA ALA A 79 -2.13 -4.50 0.11
C ALA A 79 -2.37 -3.50 -1.02
N THR A 80 -2.85 -4.00 -2.17
CA THR A 80 -3.24 -3.16 -3.31
C THR A 80 -4.73 -3.30 -3.62
N LYS A 81 -5.24 -2.45 -4.52
CA LYS A 81 -6.65 -2.39 -4.92
C LYS A 81 -6.73 -2.30 -6.44
N VAL A 82 -7.73 -2.91 -7.04
CA VAL A 82 -7.95 -2.81 -8.50
C VAL A 82 -9.10 -1.85 -8.80
N PRO A 83 -9.13 -1.23 -9.98
CA PRO A 83 -10.28 -0.45 -10.41
C PRO A 83 -11.53 -1.34 -10.50
N PRO A 84 -12.75 -0.75 -10.50
CA PRO A 84 -13.96 -1.46 -10.82
C PRO A 84 -13.85 -2.17 -12.17
N LYS A 85 -14.64 -3.25 -12.30
CA LYS A 85 -14.75 -3.96 -13.57
C LYS A 85 -15.12 -2.97 -14.69
N GLU A 86 -14.44 -3.08 -15.83
CA GLU A 86 -14.65 -2.22 -17.01
C GLU A 86 -14.40 -0.72 -16.75
N PHE A 87 -13.73 -0.36 -15.63
CA PHE A 87 -13.52 1.04 -15.19
C PHE A 87 -14.84 1.82 -15.00
N ASP A 88 -15.94 1.11 -14.77
CA ASP A 88 -17.26 1.67 -14.52
C ASP A 88 -17.35 2.17 -13.06
N TRP A 89 -17.32 3.48 -12.88
CA TRP A 89 -17.37 4.15 -11.58
C TRP A 89 -18.76 4.80 -11.33
N PRO A 90 -19.31 4.74 -10.10
CA PRO A 90 -18.76 4.07 -8.92
C PRO A 90 -18.88 2.54 -9.02
N ALA A 91 -18.05 1.82 -8.26
CA ALA A 91 -18.15 0.37 -8.15
C ALA A 91 -19.60 -0.03 -7.81
N LYS A 92 -20.15 -0.99 -8.55
CA LYS A 92 -21.51 -1.49 -8.30
C LYS A 92 -21.60 -2.05 -6.88
N ILE A 93 -22.61 -1.63 -6.14
CA ILE A 93 -22.83 -1.96 -4.72
C ILE A 93 -23.50 -3.35 -4.56
N ASP A 94 -23.63 -4.12 -5.64
CA ASP A 94 -24.17 -5.48 -5.60
C ASP A 94 -23.23 -6.49 -4.91
N TYR A 95 -21.98 -6.11 -4.65
CA TYR A 95 -21.03 -6.87 -3.85
C TYR A 95 -21.22 -6.63 -2.34
N ASP A 96 -21.73 -7.64 -1.62
CA ASP A 96 -21.75 -7.68 -0.15
C ASP A 96 -20.56 -8.49 0.36
N ALA A 97 -19.50 -7.80 0.82
CA ALA A 97 -18.30 -8.42 1.36
C ALA A 97 -18.54 -9.34 2.56
N ARG A 98 -19.72 -9.27 3.21
CA ARG A 98 -20.08 -10.16 4.34
C ARG A 98 -20.64 -11.51 3.89
N LYS A 99 -20.94 -11.67 2.60
CA LYS A 99 -21.48 -12.91 2.02
C LYS A 99 -20.42 -13.76 1.32
N ALA A 100 -19.18 -13.30 1.26
CA ALA A 100 -18.03 -13.98 0.68
C ALA A 100 -17.24 -14.78 1.73
#